data_AF-A0A524DZ44-F1
#
_entry.id   AF-A0A524DZ44-F1
#
_cell.length_a   1.000
_cell.length_b   1.000
_cell.length_c   1.000
_cell.angle_alpha   90.00
_cell.angle_beta   90.00
_cell.angle_gamma   90.00
#
_symmetry.space_group_name_H-M   'P 1'
#
loop_
_entity.id
_entity.type
_entity.pdbx_description
1 polymer ?
#
loop_
_entity_poly.entity_id
_entity_poly.type
_entity_poly.pdbx_seq_one_letter_code
_entity_poly.pdbx_strand_id
1 'polypeptide(L)'
;MDPKNIEVLKEIFNWASVNDISENEMKRLAEKMDVSLPEDFLLKCSWGYYKKCSIFSLDKEPIIFFKYVRENYFFEVFGLHLTKYFFDEELCFKNFITGLYKKKKPVPHITTIFEKGDNIGHKNYNLLDFKFYLGRHCYLHEVLSLYDVYDRHFIVRDDRSLCRIDFGRCFENMEKKYLGFADYLNDKGIDFYDQEFQEGYEFEKRKIKENLRNKKKKLTNIMRKIKSLKYDFEVIQFEAEKFCNRLIDHWSRIGFLKDAEITECEWI
;
A
#
# COMPACT_ATOMS: atom_id res chain seq x y z
N MET A 1 7.12 -10.57 -19.83
CA MET A 1 6.35 -10.84 -18.61
C MET A 1 6.18 -12.35 -18.50
N ASP A 2 6.67 -12.95 -17.40
CA ASP A 2 6.65 -14.40 -17.24
C ASP A 2 5.22 -14.89 -16.88
N PRO A 3 4.62 -15.84 -17.62
CA PRO A 3 3.28 -16.35 -17.31
C PRO A 3 3.16 -16.95 -15.90
N LYS A 4 4.21 -17.62 -15.40
CA LYS A 4 4.22 -18.20 -14.04
C LYS A 4 4.13 -17.08 -13.00
N ASN A 5 4.82 -15.96 -13.21
CA ASN A 5 4.72 -14.81 -12.31
C ASN A 5 3.28 -14.31 -12.24
N ILE A 6 2.60 -14.21 -13.38
CA ILE A 6 1.22 -13.72 -13.43
C ILE A 6 0.25 -14.64 -12.70
N GLU A 7 0.38 -15.97 -12.84
CA GLU A 7 -0.45 -16.91 -12.08
C GLU A 7 -0.22 -16.78 -10.58
N VAL A 8 1.04 -16.71 -10.14
CA VAL A 8 1.37 -16.50 -8.73
C VAL A 8 0.79 -15.18 -8.20
N LEU A 9 0.91 -14.08 -8.96
CA LEU A 9 0.40 -12.77 -8.54
C LEU A 9 -1.13 -12.74 -8.45
N LYS A 10 -1.85 -13.45 -9.35
CA LYS A 10 -3.31 -13.62 -9.28
C LYS A 10 -3.77 -14.36 -8.03
N GLU A 11 -2.96 -15.31 -7.55
CA GLU A 11 -3.27 -16.07 -6.34
C GLU A 11 -3.02 -15.29 -5.04
N ILE A 12 -2.15 -14.27 -5.09
CA ILE A 12 -1.79 -13.46 -3.92
C ILE A 12 -2.66 -12.22 -3.85
N PHE A 13 -2.79 -11.47 -4.95
CA PHE A 13 -3.37 -10.14 -4.97
C PHE A 13 -4.82 -10.13 -5.48
N ASN A 14 -5.59 -9.09 -5.10
CA ASN A 14 -6.91 -8.85 -5.66
C ASN A 14 -6.78 -8.45 -7.14
N TRP A 15 -6.80 -9.45 -8.03
CA TRP A 15 -6.39 -9.30 -9.41
C TRP A 15 -7.56 -9.06 -10.37
N ALA A 16 -7.41 -8.08 -11.26
CA ALA A 16 -8.26 -7.91 -12.42
C ALA A 16 -7.45 -7.49 -13.65
N SER A 17 -7.61 -8.21 -14.75
CA SER A 17 -7.12 -7.73 -16.04
C SER A 17 -8.10 -6.71 -16.62
N VAL A 18 -7.59 -5.67 -17.27
CA VAL A 18 -8.38 -4.60 -17.90
C VAL A 18 -8.06 -4.57 -19.38
N ASN A 19 -9.06 -4.70 -20.25
CA ASN A 19 -8.81 -4.77 -21.70
C ASN A 19 -8.69 -3.37 -22.33
N ASP A 20 -9.55 -2.45 -21.91
CA ASP A 20 -9.67 -1.09 -22.41
C ASP A 20 -10.13 -0.17 -21.27
N ILE A 21 -10.01 1.15 -21.48
CA ILE A 21 -10.55 2.13 -20.51
C ILE A 21 -11.91 2.57 -21.05
N SER A 22 -12.94 1.78 -20.77
CA SER A 22 -14.35 2.02 -21.13
C SER A 22 -15.24 1.99 -19.89
N GLU A 23 -16.46 2.50 -20.04
CA GLU A 23 -17.42 2.53 -18.94
C GLU A 23 -17.73 1.15 -18.38
N ASN A 24 -17.94 0.16 -19.25
CA ASN A 24 -18.23 -1.22 -18.86
C ASN A 24 -17.09 -1.84 -18.04
N GLU A 25 -15.84 -1.66 -18.47
CA GLU A 25 -14.68 -2.14 -17.71
C GLU A 25 -14.55 -1.44 -16.36
N MET A 26 -14.86 -0.15 -16.30
CA MET A 26 -14.82 0.61 -15.05
C MET A 26 -15.94 0.20 -14.07
N LYS A 27 -17.17 -0.05 -14.56
CA LYS A 27 -18.27 -0.61 -13.75
C LYS A 27 -17.89 -1.98 -13.18
N ARG A 28 -17.34 -2.87 -14.01
CA ARG A 28 -16.84 -4.19 -13.60
C ARG A 28 -15.72 -4.11 -12.54
N LEU A 29 -14.81 -3.14 -12.65
CA LEU A 29 -13.77 -2.92 -11.64
C LEU A 29 -14.37 -2.38 -10.33
N ALA A 30 -15.32 -1.47 -10.42
CA ALA A 30 -15.99 -0.89 -9.26
C ALA A 30 -16.76 -1.95 -8.46
N GLU A 31 -17.51 -2.82 -9.14
CA GLU A 31 -18.22 -3.94 -8.51
C GLU A 31 -17.26 -4.87 -7.74
N LYS A 32 -16.09 -5.17 -8.30
CA LYS A 32 -15.06 -5.96 -7.60
C LYS A 32 -14.43 -5.26 -6.39
N MET A 33 -14.59 -3.94 -6.27
CA MET A 33 -14.16 -3.16 -5.10
C MET A 33 -15.33 -2.88 -4.14
N ASP A 34 -16.50 -3.49 -4.38
CA ASP A 34 -17.75 -3.25 -3.63
C ASP A 34 -18.22 -1.78 -3.72
N VAL A 35 -18.02 -1.16 -4.90
CA VAL A 35 -18.47 0.21 -5.21
C VAL A 35 -19.50 0.17 -6.33
N SER A 36 -20.68 0.73 -6.08
CA SER A 36 -21.67 0.97 -7.13
C SER A 36 -21.37 2.31 -7.82
N LEU A 37 -21.10 2.26 -9.12
CA LEU A 37 -21.04 3.47 -9.94
C LEU A 37 -22.45 3.88 -10.36
N PRO A 38 -22.73 5.20 -10.45
CA PRO A 38 -23.96 5.68 -11.06
C PRO A 38 -24.06 5.21 -12.52
N GLU A 39 -25.29 5.23 -13.06
CA GLU A 39 -25.56 4.83 -14.44
C GLU A 39 -24.68 5.60 -15.42
N ASP A 40 -24.61 6.93 -15.22
CA ASP A 40 -23.70 7.85 -15.91
C ASP A 40 -22.62 8.36 -14.96
N PHE A 41 -21.38 8.40 -15.44
CA PHE A 41 -20.24 8.96 -14.71
C PHE A 41 -19.25 9.64 -15.65
N LEU A 42 -18.37 10.47 -15.09
CA LEU A 42 -17.34 11.15 -15.84
C LEU A 42 -16.01 10.38 -15.71
N LEU A 43 -15.51 9.89 -16.83
CA LEU A 43 -14.15 9.33 -16.92
C LEU A 43 -13.19 10.39 -17.45
N LYS A 44 -12.22 10.81 -16.63
CA LYS A 44 -11.13 11.71 -17.07
C LYS A 44 -9.80 11.00 -17.00
N CYS A 45 -9.06 11.00 -18.11
CA CYS A 45 -7.70 10.49 -18.14
C CYS A 45 -6.71 11.62 -18.39
N SER A 46 -5.60 11.60 -17.67
CA SER A 46 -4.48 12.51 -17.84
C SER A 46 -3.18 11.73 -18.09
N TRP A 47 -2.25 12.39 -18.78
CA TRP A 47 -0.91 11.88 -19.04
C TRP A 47 0.11 12.76 -18.33
N GLY A 48 0.84 12.17 -17.40
CA GLY A 48 2.08 12.72 -16.86
C GLY A 48 3.23 11.75 -17.15
N TYR A 49 4.03 11.41 -16.13
CA TYR A 49 5.01 10.30 -16.22
C TYR A 49 4.34 8.96 -16.55
N TYR A 50 3.10 8.76 -16.08
CA TYR A 50 2.24 7.63 -16.38
C TYR A 50 0.80 8.08 -16.65
N LYS A 51 -0.01 7.23 -17.29
CA LYS A 51 -1.43 7.48 -17.49
C LYS A 51 -2.16 7.28 -16.16
N LYS A 52 -3.01 8.25 -15.82
CA LYS A 52 -3.95 8.17 -14.70
C LYS A 52 -5.34 8.36 -15.27
N CYS A 53 -6.32 7.64 -14.74
CA CYS A 53 -7.72 7.84 -15.04
C CYS A 53 -8.48 7.95 -13.71
N SER A 54 -9.40 8.90 -13.64
CA SER A 54 -10.24 9.14 -12.48
C SER A 54 -11.69 9.09 -12.92
N ILE A 55 -12.49 8.37 -12.15
CA ILE A 55 -13.94 8.28 -12.32
C ILE A 55 -14.57 9.23 -11.32
N PHE A 56 -15.47 10.07 -11.81
CA PHE A 56 -16.22 11.01 -10.98
C PHE A 56 -17.71 10.79 -11.12
N SER A 57 -18.47 11.11 -10.07
CA SER A 57 -19.92 11.32 -10.18
C SER A 57 -20.24 12.46 -11.15
N LEU A 58 -21.51 12.60 -11.53
CA LEU A 58 -21.96 13.76 -12.30
C LEU A 58 -21.76 15.09 -11.54
N ASP A 59 -21.81 15.04 -10.21
CA ASP A 59 -21.49 16.16 -9.31
C ASP A 59 -19.98 16.42 -9.17
N LYS A 60 -19.15 15.73 -9.96
CA LYS A 60 -17.69 15.84 -10.02
C LYS A 60 -16.98 15.36 -8.74
N GLU A 61 -17.62 14.54 -7.92
CA GLU A 61 -16.96 13.90 -6.79
C GLU A 61 -16.13 12.70 -7.28
N PRO A 62 -14.85 12.58 -6.92
CA PRO A 62 -14.02 11.45 -7.33
C PRO A 62 -14.44 10.16 -6.61
N ILE A 63 -14.54 9.06 -7.36
CA ILE A 63 -15.02 7.76 -6.87
C ILE A 63 -13.90 6.71 -6.94
N ILE A 64 -13.25 6.59 -8.09
CA ILE A 64 -12.19 5.60 -8.34
C ILE A 64 -11.00 6.29 -8.98
N PHE A 65 -9.82 5.88 -8.55
CA PHE A 65 -8.56 6.27 -9.16
C PHE A 65 -7.87 5.05 -9.76
N PHE A 66 -7.55 5.12 -11.04
CA PHE A 66 -6.84 4.10 -11.79
C PHE A 66 -5.49 4.67 -12.25
N LYS A 67 -4.38 3.99 -11.93
CA LYS A 67 -3.04 4.39 -12.40
C LYS A 67 -2.29 3.25 -13.07
N TYR A 68 -1.60 3.56 -14.16
CA TYR A 68 -0.52 2.70 -14.64
C TYR A 68 0.69 2.80 -13.73
N VAL A 69 1.37 1.69 -13.51
CA VAL A 69 2.59 1.64 -12.69
C VAL A 69 3.70 1.01 -13.53
N ARG A 70 4.81 1.73 -13.69
CA ARG A 70 5.97 1.29 -14.50
C ARG A 70 7.16 0.83 -13.66
N GLU A 71 7.30 1.37 -12.47
CA GLU A 71 8.40 1.12 -11.54
C GLU A 71 7.81 0.79 -10.18
N ASN A 72 8.51 -0.05 -9.42
CA ASN A 72 8.14 -0.44 -8.05
C ASN A 72 6.71 -0.99 -7.89
N TYR A 73 6.08 -1.47 -8.98
CA TYR A 73 4.72 -2.02 -8.95
C TYR A 73 4.55 -3.12 -7.90
N PHE A 74 5.46 -4.11 -7.92
CA PHE A 74 5.38 -5.23 -6.98
C PHE A 74 5.48 -4.73 -5.54
N PHE A 75 6.43 -3.85 -5.26
CA PHE A 75 6.66 -3.28 -3.94
C PHE A 75 5.45 -2.52 -3.42
N GLU A 76 4.85 -1.68 -4.26
CA GLU A 76 3.67 -0.90 -3.90
C GLU A 76 2.46 -1.80 -3.59
N VAL A 77 2.16 -2.74 -4.49
CA VAL A 77 1.04 -3.66 -4.33
C VAL A 77 1.25 -4.57 -3.12
N PHE A 78 2.48 -5.01 -2.87
CA PHE A 78 2.78 -5.86 -1.73
C PHE A 78 2.62 -5.09 -0.41
N GLY A 79 3.10 -3.84 -0.33
CA GLY A 79 2.87 -2.96 0.82
C GLY A 79 1.38 -2.69 1.09
N LEU A 80 0.63 -2.36 0.03
CA LEU A 80 -0.84 -2.22 0.10
C LEU A 80 -1.52 -3.49 0.58
N HIS A 81 -1.13 -4.66 0.04
CA HIS A 81 -1.71 -5.95 0.39
C HIS A 81 -1.45 -6.33 1.84
N LEU A 82 -0.22 -6.14 2.33
CA LEU A 82 0.12 -6.39 3.72
C LEU A 82 -0.68 -5.47 4.65
N THR A 83 -0.73 -4.18 4.35
CA THR A 83 -1.49 -3.20 5.14
C THR A 83 -2.97 -3.56 5.21
N LYS A 84 -3.59 -3.79 4.04
CA LYS A 84 -5.02 -4.07 3.92
C LYS A 84 -5.45 -5.39 4.55
N TYR A 85 -4.65 -6.46 4.42
CA TYR A 85 -5.12 -7.80 4.77
C TYR A 85 -4.45 -8.41 6.00
N PHE A 86 -3.28 -7.93 6.43
CA PHE A 86 -2.47 -8.54 7.49
C PHE A 86 -2.17 -7.60 8.65
N PHE A 87 -1.94 -6.32 8.36
CA PHE A 87 -1.62 -5.29 9.34
C PHE A 87 -2.90 -4.55 9.69
N ASP A 88 -2.99 -3.24 9.45
CA ASP A 88 -4.17 -2.45 9.74
C ASP A 88 -4.78 -1.79 8.51
N GLU A 89 -5.99 -2.22 8.15
CA GLU A 89 -6.72 -1.67 7.01
C GLU A 89 -7.19 -0.24 7.20
N GLU A 90 -7.28 0.25 8.44
CA GLU A 90 -7.67 1.64 8.71
C GLU A 90 -6.62 2.63 8.21
N LEU A 91 -5.37 2.21 8.06
CA LEU A 91 -4.26 3.07 7.66
C LEU A 91 -4.07 3.17 6.14
N CYS A 92 -4.86 2.48 5.32
CA CYS A 92 -4.79 2.54 3.87
C CYS A 92 -6.16 2.74 3.21
N PHE A 93 -6.19 2.73 1.88
CA PHE A 93 -7.41 2.78 1.08
C PHE A 93 -8.44 1.72 1.52
N LYS A 94 -9.73 2.09 1.45
CA LYS A 94 -10.86 1.19 1.72
C LYS A 94 -10.81 -0.07 0.88
N ASN A 95 -10.44 0.04 -0.39
CA ASN A 95 -10.25 -1.11 -1.26
C ASN A 95 -9.30 -0.79 -2.41
N PHE A 96 -8.70 -1.83 -2.97
CA PHE A 96 -7.88 -1.74 -4.17
C PHE A 96 -7.95 -3.01 -5.00
N ILE A 97 -7.70 -2.84 -6.29
CA ILE A 97 -7.50 -3.90 -7.27
C ILE A 97 -6.19 -3.63 -8.00
N THR A 98 -5.51 -4.70 -8.36
CA THR A 98 -4.29 -4.62 -9.16
C THR A 98 -4.38 -5.55 -10.36
N GLY A 99 -3.51 -5.41 -11.34
CA GLY A 99 -3.44 -6.35 -12.44
C GLY A 99 -2.75 -5.78 -13.67
N LEU A 100 -3.19 -6.24 -14.84
CA LEU A 100 -2.62 -5.84 -16.12
C LEU A 100 -3.67 -5.18 -17.00
N TYR A 101 -3.29 -4.01 -17.51
CA TYR A 101 -3.99 -3.36 -18.60
C TYR A 101 -3.45 -3.88 -19.94
N LYS A 102 -4.29 -4.54 -20.72
CA LYS A 102 -3.91 -5.15 -21.99
C LYS A 102 -3.82 -4.09 -23.09
N LYS A 103 -2.58 -3.67 -23.38
CA LYS A 103 -2.19 -2.95 -24.59
C LYS A 103 -1.38 -3.89 -25.51
N LYS A 104 -0.85 -3.34 -26.62
CA LYS A 104 0.20 -4.03 -27.42
C LYS A 104 1.30 -4.63 -26.53
N LYS A 105 1.66 -3.91 -25.45
CA LYS A 105 2.46 -4.38 -24.34
C LYS A 105 1.64 -4.22 -23.05
N PRO A 106 1.37 -5.31 -22.28
CA PRO A 106 0.64 -5.21 -21.03
C PRO A 106 1.35 -4.30 -20.03
N VAL A 107 0.59 -3.48 -19.30
CA VAL A 107 1.12 -2.54 -18.31
C VAL A 107 0.47 -2.82 -16.95
N PRO A 108 1.25 -2.96 -15.87
CA PRO A 108 0.69 -3.07 -14.53
C PRO A 108 -0.15 -1.86 -14.15
N HIS A 109 -1.23 -2.08 -13.40
CA HIS A 109 -2.04 -1.00 -12.85
C HIS A 109 -2.41 -1.26 -11.40
N ILE A 110 -2.68 -0.16 -10.70
CA ILE A 110 -3.31 -0.16 -9.39
C ILE A 110 -4.56 0.72 -9.52
N THR A 111 -5.68 0.18 -9.06
CA THR A 111 -6.97 0.85 -9.00
C THR A 111 -7.39 0.93 -7.54
N THR A 112 -7.71 2.11 -7.04
CA THR A 112 -8.15 2.33 -5.67
C THR A 112 -9.50 3.02 -5.66
N ILE A 113 -10.27 2.80 -4.60
CA ILE A 113 -11.36 3.71 -4.24
C ILE A 113 -10.72 5.05 -3.84
N PHE A 114 -11.35 6.15 -4.24
CA PHE A 114 -10.91 7.47 -3.81
C PHE A 114 -11.15 7.64 -2.31
N GLU A 115 -10.12 8.04 -1.57
CA GLU A 115 -10.26 8.39 -0.15
C GLU A 115 -10.67 9.85 -0.02
N LYS A 116 -11.89 10.06 0.47
CA LYS A 116 -12.40 11.39 0.76
C LYS A 116 -11.63 12.00 1.92
N GLY A 117 -11.18 13.23 1.74
CA GLY A 117 -10.44 13.99 2.73
C GLY A 117 -9.49 14.96 2.07
N ASP A 118 -8.80 15.74 2.91
CA ASP A 118 -7.79 16.69 2.47
C ASP A 118 -6.40 16.20 2.86
N ASN A 119 -5.39 16.72 2.17
CA ASN A 119 -4.01 16.47 2.53
C ASN A 119 -3.72 16.94 3.97
N ILE A 120 -2.95 16.18 4.74
CA ILE A 120 -2.59 16.57 6.12
C ILE A 120 -1.84 17.91 6.21
N GLY A 121 -1.10 18.28 5.15
CA GLY A 121 -0.41 19.58 5.04
C GLY A 121 -1.32 20.74 4.61
N HIS A 122 -2.63 20.52 4.47
CA HIS A 122 -3.57 21.60 4.18
C HIS A 122 -3.60 22.61 5.35
N LYS A 123 -3.67 23.91 5.03
CA LYS A 123 -3.60 25.02 5.99
C LYS A 123 -4.65 25.00 7.12
N ASN A 124 -5.69 24.18 6.98
CA ASN A 124 -6.76 24.04 7.98
C ASN A 124 -6.42 23.01 9.08
N TYR A 125 -5.28 22.33 8.96
CA TYR A 125 -4.87 21.29 9.89
C TYR A 125 -3.63 21.72 10.67
N ASN A 126 -3.68 21.50 11.98
CA ASN A 126 -2.50 21.52 12.83
C ASN A 126 -1.97 20.09 12.96
N LEU A 127 -0.75 19.84 12.49
CA LEU A 127 -0.13 18.51 12.51
C LEU A 127 0.01 17.93 13.91
N LEU A 128 0.11 18.80 14.93
CA LEU A 128 0.19 18.39 16.33
C LEU A 128 -1.09 17.70 16.82
N ASP A 129 -2.24 17.92 16.15
CA ASP A 129 -3.50 17.26 16.50
C ASP A 129 -3.57 15.80 16.03
N PHE A 130 -2.56 15.32 15.28
CA PHE A 130 -2.55 14.00 14.66
C PHE A 130 -1.41 13.12 15.17
N LYS A 131 -0.78 13.46 16.31
CA LYS A 131 0.37 12.72 16.87
C LYS A 131 0.06 11.24 17.05
N PHE A 132 -1.10 10.89 17.62
CA PHE A 132 -1.52 9.49 17.75
C PHE A 132 -1.51 8.75 16.41
N TYR A 133 -2.13 9.32 15.36
CA TYR A 133 -2.17 8.68 14.05
C TYR A 133 -0.80 8.65 13.37
N LEU A 134 0.02 9.68 13.53
CA LEU A 134 1.39 9.68 13.03
C LEU A 134 2.24 8.60 13.72
N GLY A 135 2.04 8.35 15.01
CA GLY A 135 2.65 7.23 15.74
C GLY A 135 2.28 5.88 15.15
N ARG A 136 0.99 5.68 14.82
CA ARG A 136 0.54 4.47 14.12
C ARG A 136 1.22 4.29 12.77
N HIS A 137 1.23 5.34 11.94
CA HIS A 137 1.89 5.31 10.63
C HIS A 137 3.42 5.13 10.73
N CYS A 138 4.04 5.56 11.83
CA CYS A 138 5.47 5.34 12.09
C CYS A 138 5.79 3.86 12.25
N TYR A 139 5.01 3.12 13.06
CA TYR A 139 5.23 1.68 13.17
C TYR A 139 4.96 0.95 11.85
N LEU A 140 3.90 1.33 11.13
CA LEU A 140 3.61 0.78 9.79
C LEU A 140 4.77 1.06 8.81
N HIS A 141 5.37 2.26 8.88
CA HIS A 141 6.52 2.65 8.08
C HIS A 141 7.76 1.78 8.34
N GLU A 142 8.04 1.46 9.61
CA GLU A 142 9.12 0.55 9.98
C GLU A 142 8.88 -0.86 9.45
N VAL A 143 7.68 -1.42 9.66
CA VAL A 143 7.36 -2.78 9.20
C VAL A 143 7.44 -2.90 7.66
N LEU A 144 7.01 -1.86 6.94
CA LEU A 144 7.04 -1.83 5.47
C LEU A 144 8.36 -1.35 4.86
N SER A 145 9.33 -0.93 5.70
CA SER A 145 10.59 -0.31 5.27
C SER A 145 10.37 0.77 4.20
N LEU A 146 9.42 1.67 4.46
CA LEU A 146 9.03 2.73 3.52
C LEU A 146 10.20 3.73 3.35
N TYR A 147 10.48 4.15 2.12
CA TYR A 147 11.61 5.04 1.83
C TYR A 147 11.41 6.48 2.32
N ASP A 148 10.18 7.00 2.23
CA ASP A 148 9.89 8.41 2.46
C ASP A 148 8.55 8.70 3.16
N VAL A 149 8.49 9.87 3.80
CA VAL A 149 7.34 10.40 4.51
C VAL A 149 7.20 11.89 4.21
N TYR A 150 6.07 12.27 3.62
CA TYR A 150 5.72 13.65 3.30
C TYR A 150 4.22 13.85 3.52
N ASP A 151 3.79 15.11 3.70
CA ASP A 151 2.37 15.45 3.88
C ASP A 151 1.50 14.85 2.76
N ARG A 152 1.97 14.89 1.50
CA ARG A 152 1.28 14.30 0.32
C ARG A 152 0.90 12.83 0.44
N HIS A 153 1.53 12.07 1.35
CA HIS A 153 1.24 10.66 1.55
C HIS A 153 0.02 10.43 2.44
N PHE A 154 -0.47 11.45 3.15
CA PHE A 154 -1.54 11.31 4.12
C PHE A 154 -2.77 12.13 3.74
N ILE A 155 -3.93 11.49 3.86
CA ILE A 155 -5.25 12.12 3.76
C ILE A 155 -5.90 12.10 5.15
N VAL A 156 -6.38 13.26 5.58
CA VAL A 156 -7.22 13.41 6.78
C VAL A 156 -8.66 13.14 6.38
N ARG A 157 -9.23 12.06 6.91
CA ARG A 157 -10.63 11.68 6.67
C ARG A 157 -11.60 12.55 7.49
N ASP A 158 -12.89 12.45 7.17
CA ASP A 158 -13.96 13.18 7.86
C ASP A 158 -14.00 12.92 9.39
N ASP A 159 -13.54 11.73 9.83
CA ASP A 159 -13.42 11.35 11.25
C ASP A 159 -12.09 11.74 11.91
N ARG A 160 -11.28 12.57 11.22
CA ARG A 160 -9.93 13.00 11.62
C ARG A 160 -8.88 11.89 11.66
N SER A 161 -9.19 10.68 11.19
CA SER A 161 -8.18 9.63 11.00
C SER A 161 -7.26 9.91 9.80
N LEU A 162 -6.04 9.37 9.85
CA LEU A 162 -5.08 9.48 8.76
C LEU A 162 -5.06 8.22 7.90
N CYS A 163 -5.27 8.39 6.60
CA CYS A 163 -5.06 7.35 5.58
C CYS A 163 -3.75 7.59 4.84
N ARG A 164 -2.90 6.57 4.72
CA ARG A 164 -1.77 6.60 3.79
C ARG A 164 -2.23 6.23 2.38
N ILE A 165 -1.86 7.03 1.39
CA ILE A 165 -2.28 6.87 -0.01
C ILE A 165 -1.13 6.53 -0.97
N ASP A 166 0.11 6.45 -0.49
CA ASP A 166 1.29 6.14 -1.31
C ASP A 166 2.18 5.07 -0.66
N PHE A 167 2.34 3.94 -1.36
CA PHE A 167 3.16 2.80 -0.95
C PHE A 167 4.28 2.51 -1.96
N GLY A 168 4.52 3.42 -2.91
CA GLY A 168 5.37 3.23 -4.09
C GLY A 168 6.82 2.80 -3.83
N ARG A 169 7.30 2.91 -2.60
CA ARG A 169 8.67 2.60 -2.21
C ARG A 169 8.77 1.68 -0.98
N CYS A 170 7.75 0.86 -0.72
CA CYS A 170 7.84 -0.20 0.28
C CYS A 170 9.00 -1.13 -0.05
N PHE A 171 9.82 -1.50 0.94
CA PHE A 171 10.90 -2.49 0.78
C PHE A 171 11.95 -2.17 -0.29
N GLU A 172 11.96 -0.95 -0.86
CA GLU A 172 12.91 -0.54 -1.91
C GLU A 172 14.35 -0.64 -1.40
N ASN A 173 14.55 -0.37 -0.11
CA ASN A 173 15.82 -0.62 0.54
C ASN A 173 15.65 -0.93 2.02
N MET A 174 15.85 -2.20 2.34
CA MET A 174 15.75 -2.76 3.69
C MET A 174 17.07 -2.66 4.49
N GLU A 175 18.15 -2.15 3.89
CA GLU A 175 19.49 -2.15 4.48
C GLU A 175 19.89 -0.79 5.10
N LYS A 176 19.35 0.34 4.64
CA LYS A 176 19.76 1.70 5.05
C LYS A 176 18.80 2.35 6.07
N LYS A 177 19.34 3.26 6.90
CA LYS A 177 18.57 4.28 7.65
C LYS A 177 18.19 5.41 6.69
N TYR A 178 16.92 5.80 6.63
CA TYR A 178 16.38 6.75 5.66
C TYR A 178 15.85 8.04 6.27
N LEU A 179 15.58 9.00 5.36
CA LEU A 179 14.71 10.18 5.51
C LEU A 179 13.26 9.77 5.82
N GLY A 180 13.09 9.00 6.89
CA GLY A 180 11.84 8.39 7.30
C GLY A 180 11.06 9.31 8.22
N PHE A 181 10.31 8.70 9.14
CA PHE A 181 9.57 9.45 10.15
C PHE A 181 10.47 10.36 10.99
N ALA A 182 11.73 9.99 11.28
CA ALA A 182 12.63 10.84 12.07
C ALA A 182 12.80 12.24 11.46
N ASP A 183 13.08 12.32 10.17
CA ASP A 183 13.27 13.60 9.47
C ASP A 183 11.95 14.36 9.29
N TYR A 184 10.85 13.64 9.01
CA TYR A 184 9.53 14.22 8.94
C TYR A 184 9.10 14.83 10.28
N LEU A 185 9.29 14.11 11.39
CA LEU A 185 8.98 14.59 12.73
C LEU A 185 9.83 15.81 13.11
N ASN A 186 11.13 15.79 12.77
CA ASN A 186 12.03 16.92 12.98
C ASN A 186 11.59 18.16 12.18
N ASP A 187 11.24 18.02 10.90
CA ASP A 187 10.70 19.12 10.06
C ASP A 187 9.41 19.71 10.65
N LYS A 188 8.55 18.85 11.22
CA LYS A 188 7.27 19.26 11.79
C LYS A 188 7.33 19.64 13.27
N GLY A 189 8.50 19.58 13.90
CA GLY A 189 8.67 19.89 15.33
C GLY A 189 7.89 18.95 16.25
N ILE A 190 7.73 17.69 15.87
CA ILE A 190 7.08 16.65 16.68
C ILE A 190 8.16 15.81 17.35
N ASP A 191 8.14 15.70 18.67
CA ASP A 191 9.05 14.81 19.39
C ASP A 191 8.61 13.34 19.20
N PHE A 192 9.55 12.49 18.82
CA PHE A 192 9.32 11.04 18.74
C PHE A 192 8.87 10.49 20.09
N TYR A 193 9.41 10.99 21.21
CA TYR A 193 9.09 10.52 22.56
C TYR A 193 7.85 11.19 23.16
N ASP A 194 7.11 11.98 22.38
CA ASP A 194 5.82 12.52 22.80
C ASP A 194 4.86 11.39 23.20
N GLN A 195 4.17 11.57 24.33
CA GLN A 195 3.31 10.53 24.90
C GLN A 195 2.21 10.10 23.94
N GLU A 196 1.53 11.04 23.27
CA GLU A 196 0.42 10.73 22.37
C GLU A 196 0.93 9.99 21.12
N PHE A 197 2.10 10.39 20.62
CA PHE A 197 2.75 9.70 19.51
C PHE A 197 3.13 8.26 19.88
N GLN A 198 3.76 8.06 21.03
CA GLN A 198 4.16 6.73 21.52
C GLN A 198 2.94 5.84 21.81
N GLU A 199 1.84 6.40 22.33
CA GLU A 199 0.57 5.69 22.48
C GLU A 199 0.04 5.17 21.13
N GLY A 200 0.13 5.98 20.07
CA GLY A 200 -0.20 5.59 18.71
C GLY A 200 0.69 4.47 18.16
N TYR A 201 2.00 4.60 18.36
CA TYR A 201 2.99 3.61 17.94
C TYR A 201 2.73 2.23 18.58
N GLU A 202 2.55 2.20 19.91
CA GLU A 202 2.28 0.95 20.65
C GLU A 202 0.86 0.41 20.41
N PHE A 203 -0.10 1.27 20.10
CA PHE A 203 -1.42 0.83 19.63
C PHE A 203 -1.29 0.06 18.32
N GLU A 204 -0.60 0.61 17.33
CA GLU A 204 -0.44 -0.04 16.03
C GLU A 204 0.31 -1.36 16.15
N LYS A 205 1.38 -1.38 16.94
CA LYS A 205 2.14 -2.59 17.24
C LYS A 205 1.27 -3.72 17.78
N ARG A 206 0.41 -3.43 18.76
CA ARG A 206 -0.55 -4.41 19.31
C ARG A 206 -1.61 -4.82 18.30
N LYS A 207 -2.13 -3.86 17.52
CA LYS A 207 -3.18 -4.12 16.53
C LYS A 207 -2.70 -5.03 15.41
N ILE A 208 -1.51 -4.77 14.87
CA ILE A 208 -0.87 -5.65 13.87
C ILE A 208 -0.65 -7.04 14.46
N LYS A 209 -0.12 -7.15 15.68
CA LYS A 209 0.04 -8.44 16.37
C LYS A 209 -1.29 -9.20 16.45
N GLU A 210 -2.37 -8.54 16.85
CA GLU A 210 -3.70 -9.14 16.93
C GLU A 210 -4.19 -9.63 15.56
N ASN A 211 -4.11 -8.78 14.55
CA ASN A 211 -4.55 -9.08 13.19
C ASN A 211 -3.78 -10.25 12.57
N LEU A 212 -2.54 -10.47 12.98
CA LEU A 212 -1.72 -11.57 12.53
C LEU A 212 -2.02 -12.91 13.22
N ARG A 213 -2.62 -12.95 14.42
CA ARG A 213 -2.80 -14.19 15.21
C ARG A 213 -3.33 -15.37 14.41
N ASN A 214 -4.36 -15.13 13.59
CA ASN A 214 -5.01 -16.15 12.76
C ASN A 214 -4.59 -16.10 11.28
N LYS A 215 -3.64 -15.23 10.92
CA LYS A 215 -3.20 -15.00 9.52
C LYS A 215 -1.76 -15.43 9.27
N LYS A 216 -0.99 -15.83 10.28
CA LYS A 216 0.44 -16.22 10.16
C LYS A 216 0.68 -17.25 9.04
N LYS A 217 -0.07 -18.36 9.03
CA LYS A 217 0.05 -19.40 7.99
C LYS A 217 -0.24 -18.86 6.58
N LYS A 218 -1.22 -17.97 6.45
CA LYS A 218 -1.55 -17.32 5.16
C LYS A 218 -0.40 -16.41 4.70
N LEU A 219 0.18 -15.64 5.60
CA LEU A 219 1.33 -14.77 5.32
C LEU A 219 2.55 -15.59 4.86
N THR A 220 2.88 -16.66 5.58
CA THR A 220 3.95 -17.60 5.22
C THR A 220 3.72 -18.20 3.83
N ASN A 221 2.49 -18.64 3.52
CA ASN A 221 2.17 -19.19 2.20
C ASN A 221 2.33 -18.17 1.08
N ILE A 222 1.92 -16.91 1.28
CA ILE A 222 2.14 -15.83 0.31
C ILE A 222 3.63 -15.67 0.04
N MET A 223 4.45 -15.74 1.07
CA MET A 223 5.88 -15.48 0.94
C MET A 223 6.63 -16.63 0.30
N ARG A 224 6.22 -17.88 0.55
CA ARG A 224 6.65 -19.04 -0.26
C ARG A 224 6.30 -18.89 -1.73
N LYS A 225 5.11 -18.38 -2.04
CA LYS A 225 4.71 -18.09 -3.43
C LYS A 225 5.57 -16.99 -4.04
N ILE A 226 5.87 -15.92 -3.30
CA ILE A 226 6.77 -14.85 -3.75
C ILE A 226 8.17 -15.39 -4.06
N LYS A 227 8.74 -16.25 -3.21
CA LYS A 227 10.05 -16.90 -3.49
C LYS A 227 10.09 -17.66 -4.82
N SER A 228 8.95 -18.15 -5.30
CA SER A 228 8.85 -18.90 -6.55
C SER A 228 8.79 -18.03 -7.82
N LEU A 229 8.67 -16.71 -7.65
CA LEU A 229 8.67 -15.73 -8.74
C LEU A 229 10.04 -15.69 -9.41
N LYS A 230 10.02 -15.52 -10.73
CA LYS A 230 11.23 -15.37 -11.55
C LYS A 230 11.49 -13.91 -11.82
N TYR A 231 12.76 -13.54 -11.94
CA TYR A 231 13.12 -12.21 -12.40
C TYR A 231 12.55 -11.96 -13.81
N ASP A 232 11.84 -10.85 -14.00
CA ASP A 232 11.48 -10.33 -15.31
C ASP A 232 11.49 -8.79 -15.33
N PHE A 233 11.85 -8.20 -16.47
CA PHE A 233 12.02 -6.75 -16.62
C PHE A 233 10.72 -5.94 -16.57
N GLU A 234 9.54 -6.57 -16.51
CA GLU A 234 8.26 -5.89 -16.60
C GLU A 234 7.54 -5.75 -15.26
N VAL A 235 7.59 -6.78 -14.42
CA VAL A 235 6.81 -6.88 -13.19
C VAL A 235 7.67 -7.21 -11.98
N ILE A 236 8.63 -8.14 -12.14
CA ILE A 236 9.47 -8.66 -11.06
C ILE A 236 10.94 -8.31 -11.35
N GLN A 237 11.29 -7.05 -11.15
CA GLN A 237 12.63 -6.52 -11.45
C GLN A 237 13.66 -6.80 -10.33
N PHE A 238 13.48 -7.89 -9.58
CA PHE A 238 14.35 -8.27 -8.45
C PHE A 238 14.48 -9.79 -8.34
N GLU A 239 15.54 -10.24 -7.66
CA GLU A 239 15.71 -11.65 -7.32
C GLU A 239 14.81 -12.00 -6.13
N ALA A 240 13.75 -12.77 -6.37
CA ALA A 240 12.67 -12.98 -5.40
C ALA A 240 13.14 -13.67 -4.11
N GLU A 241 14.05 -14.63 -4.21
CA GLU A 241 14.63 -15.31 -3.05
C GLU A 241 15.43 -14.33 -2.18
N LYS A 242 16.31 -13.53 -2.80
CA LYS A 242 17.08 -12.48 -2.09
C LYS A 242 16.16 -11.44 -1.45
N PHE A 243 15.10 -11.03 -2.14
CA PHE A 243 14.09 -10.11 -1.60
C PHE A 243 13.44 -10.68 -0.33
N CYS A 244 12.98 -11.93 -0.38
CA CYS A 244 12.32 -12.56 0.76
C CYS A 244 13.28 -12.70 1.96
N ASN A 245 14.53 -13.09 1.72
CA ASN A 245 15.51 -13.22 2.80
C ASN A 245 15.81 -11.84 3.44
N ARG A 246 16.00 -10.79 2.63
CA ARG A 246 16.17 -9.42 3.15
C ARG A 246 14.96 -8.92 3.95
N LEU A 247 13.74 -9.31 3.54
CA LEU A 247 12.53 -8.95 4.28
C LEU A 247 12.49 -9.62 5.66
N ILE A 248 12.86 -10.90 5.72
CA ILE A 248 12.98 -11.64 6.99
C ILE A 248 14.05 -10.99 7.87
N ASP A 249 15.23 -10.69 7.32
CA ASP A 249 16.31 -10.04 8.05
C ASP A 249 15.88 -8.67 8.62
N HIS A 250 15.19 -7.87 7.81
CA HIS A 250 14.63 -6.58 8.24
C HIS A 250 13.64 -6.75 9.39
N TRP A 251 12.65 -7.63 9.23
CA TRP A 251 11.65 -7.90 10.24
C TRP A 251 12.22 -8.50 11.53
N SER A 252 13.28 -9.30 11.43
CA SER A 252 14.01 -9.82 12.59
C SER A 252 14.74 -8.69 13.32
N ARG A 253 15.46 -7.83 12.58
CA ARG A 253 16.21 -6.69 13.12
C ARG A 253 15.34 -5.69 13.88
N ILE A 254 14.14 -5.40 13.39
CA ILE A 254 13.19 -4.50 14.07
C ILE A 254 12.37 -5.19 15.16
N GLY A 255 12.61 -6.47 15.44
CA GLY A 255 11.90 -7.25 16.46
C GLY A 255 10.48 -7.68 16.07
N PHE A 256 10.01 -7.35 14.87
CA PHE A 256 8.65 -7.65 14.39
C PHE A 256 8.33 -9.14 14.42
N LEU A 257 9.25 -10.00 13.96
CA LEU A 257 9.02 -11.46 13.95
C LEU A 257 8.78 -12.01 15.36
N LYS A 258 9.60 -11.58 16.32
CA LYS A 258 9.48 -11.97 17.72
C LYS A 258 8.17 -11.47 18.32
N ASP A 259 7.84 -10.20 18.10
CA ASP A 259 6.65 -9.56 18.67
C ASP A 259 5.36 -10.17 18.13
N ALA A 260 5.31 -10.43 16.82
CA ALA A 260 4.20 -11.09 16.13
C ALA A 260 4.16 -12.61 16.34
N GLU A 261 5.12 -13.18 17.10
CA GLU A 261 5.26 -14.63 17.31
C GLU A 261 5.24 -15.39 15.97
N ILE A 262 5.97 -14.87 15.00
CA ILE A 262 6.24 -15.50 13.71
C ILE A 262 7.60 -16.16 13.88
N THR A 263 7.62 -17.48 14.02
CA THR A 263 8.88 -18.23 14.02
C THR A 263 9.56 -18.06 12.67
N GLU A 264 10.87 -17.79 12.66
CA GLU A 264 11.72 -17.75 11.45
C GLU A 264 11.63 -19.07 10.65
N CYS A 265 11.20 -20.16 11.30
CA CYS A 265 10.95 -21.45 10.70
C CYS A 265 9.59 -21.52 10.00
N GLU A 266 9.63 -21.34 8.68
CA GLU A 266 8.80 -21.97 7.62
C GLU A 266 9.08 -21.33 6.24
N TRP A 267 10.00 -20.35 6.18
CA TRP A 267 10.26 -19.53 5.01
C TRP A 267 11.44 -20.03 4.16
N ILE A 268 12.13 -21.08 4.58
CA ILE A 268 13.19 -21.78 3.81
C ILE A 268 12.52 -22.73 2.81
#